data_AF-A0A3P8UPU2-F1
#
_entry.id   AF-A0A3P8UPU2-F1
#
_cell.length_a   1.000
_cell.length_b   1.000
_cell.length_c   1.000
_cell.angle_alpha   90.00
_cell.angle_beta   90.00
_cell.angle_gamma   90.00
#
_symmetry.space_group_name_H-M   'P 1'
#
loop_
_entity.id
_entity.type
_entity.pdbx_description
1 polymer ?
#
loop_
_entity_poly.entity_id
_entity_poly.type
_entity_poly.pdbx_seq_one_letter_code
_entity_poly.pdbx_strand_id
1 'polypeptide(L)'
;MEKMENQPGSQQVLWKDVEEVREKKSRYQTYQKVALALTLTFLVLALSALSLTFLWSPTVGKVYEHPYKAILDGVETEGLLEIDPDKHVEIFRMGNGSTEVLEIHDFKHGLTGIRFAEHQRCYIRTQSRNLPSETELRAEDTQATKTDETDDLKVEDSQVWVPAEEPVVNLDFLQDSKIWEICQNMPIHWIHPSPLSDAEMSNVDSPDTEVAGQRFARDVRNHPAVSDYRDVGIELDNRLDERGYCCQYCQRGYRYCRRYYEPLGGFNPWPYYYQGGRVICQIVMPCNWWIARMLGRV
;
A
#
# COMPACT_ATOMS: atom_id res chain seq x y z
N MET A 1 -114.75 -5.41 23.77
CA MET A 1 -113.54 -5.17 24.58
C MET A 1 -112.37 -5.57 23.69
N GLU A 2 -111.88 -4.60 22.92
CA GLU A 2 -110.79 -4.76 21.96
C GLU A 2 -109.47 -4.88 22.71
N LYS A 3 -108.62 -5.83 22.33
CA LYS A 3 -107.21 -5.82 22.70
C LYS A 3 -106.41 -5.92 21.40
N MET A 4 -106.03 -4.76 20.88
CA MET A 4 -104.99 -4.65 19.84
C MET A 4 -103.65 -5.02 20.48
N GLU A 5 -103.06 -6.12 20.01
CA GLU A 5 -101.69 -6.49 20.33
C GLU A 5 -100.77 -5.79 19.31
N ASN A 6 -100.09 -4.74 19.79
CA ASN A 6 -99.09 -3.99 19.03
C ASN A 6 -97.81 -4.81 18.94
N GLN A 7 -97.29 -5.02 17.73
CA GLN A 7 -96.08 -5.79 17.45
C GLN A 7 -94.85 -4.86 17.37
N PRO A 8 -93.89 -4.91 18.32
CA PRO A 8 -92.66 -4.12 18.27
C PRO A 8 -91.51 -5.02 17.81
N GLY A 9 -91.46 -5.39 16.52
CA GLY A 9 -90.51 -6.40 16.04
C GLY A 9 -89.47 -5.93 15.03
N SER A 10 -89.81 -4.97 14.17
CA SER A 10 -89.03 -4.71 12.94
C SER A 10 -87.93 -3.67 13.11
N GLN A 11 -88.18 -2.59 13.86
CA GLN A 11 -87.18 -1.53 14.03
C GLN A 11 -85.98 -2.00 14.89
N GLN A 12 -86.22 -2.67 16.02
CA GLN A 12 -85.13 -3.09 16.93
C GLN A 12 -84.11 -4.05 16.29
N VAL A 13 -84.53 -4.90 15.35
CA VAL A 13 -83.63 -5.80 14.63
C VAL A 13 -82.73 -5.02 13.67
N LEU A 14 -83.30 -4.09 12.91
CA LEU A 14 -82.56 -3.23 11.98
C LEU A 14 -81.53 -2.34 12.70
N TRP A 15 -81.88 -1.79 13.87
CA TRP A 15 -80.95 -0.99 14.68
C TRP A 15 -79.75 -1.82 15.17
N LYS A 16 -79.99 -3.07 15.55
CA LYS A 16 -78.95 -4.00 16.02
C LYS A 16 -77.98 -4.40 14.89
N ASP A 17 -78.52 -4.66 13.70
CA ASP A 17 -77.70 -4.98 12.51
C ASP A 17 -76.82 -3.79 12.09
N VAL A 18 -77.34 -2.55 12.19
CA VAL A 18 -76.59 -1.32 11.89
C VAL A 18 -75.45 -1.08 12.90
N GLU A 19 -75.69 -1.33 14.19
CA GLU A 19 -74.65 -1.23 15.23
C GLU A 19 -73.56 -2.29 15.04
N GLU A 20 -73.92 -3.52 14.69
CA GLU A 20 -72.96 -4.60 14.45
C GLU A 20 -72.08 -4.33 13.21
N VAL A 21 -72.66 -3.77 12.14
CA VAL A 21 -71.91 -3.31 10.96
C VAL A 21 -70.97 -2.16 11.29
N ARG A 22 -71.40 -1.22 12.16
CA ARG A 22 -70.58 -0.08 12.60
C ARG A 22 -69.41 -0.52 13.48
N GLU A 23 -69.62 -1.48 14.38
CA GLU A 23 -68.55 -2.10 15.16
C GLU A 23 -67.55 -2.85 14.27
N LYS A 24 -68.02 -3.65 13.32
CA LYS A 24 -67.15 -4.38 12.37
C LYS A 24 -66.30 -3.42 11.55
N LYS A 25 -66.88 -2.32 11.08
CA LYS A 25 -66.17 -1.26 10.33
C LYS A 25 -65.13 -0.54 11.20
N SER A 26 -65.46 -0.26 12.47
CA SER A 26 -64.54 0.34 13.44
C SER A 26 -63.36 -0.59 13.74
N ARG A 27 -63.63 -1.87 14.02
CA ARG A 27 -62.58 -2.88 14.27
C ARG A 27 -61.69 -3.06 13.04
N TYR A 28 -62.28 -3.12 11.83
CA TYR A 28 -61.52 -3.20 10.57
C TYR A 28 -60.61 -1.98 10.37
N GLN A 29 -61.09 -0.77 10.66
CA GLN A 29 -60.26 0.44 10.61
C GLN A 29 -59.12 0.43 11.63
N THR A 30 -59.35 -0.10 12.83
CA THR A 30 -58.30 -0.27 13.84
C THR A 30 -57.26 -1.29 13.39
N TYR A 31 -57.68 -2.44 12.85
CA TYR A 31 -56.76 -3.43 12.27
C TYR A 31 -55.97 -2.85 11.10
N GLN A 32 -56.59 -2.05 10.24
CA GLN A 32 -55.92 -1.40 9.12
C GLN A 32 -54.85 -0.41 9.60
N LYS A 33 -55.13 0.39 10.65
CA LYS A 33 -54.15 1.29 11.26
C LYS A 33 -53.00 0.54 11.93
N VAL A 34 -53.30 -0.55 12.64
CA VAL A 34 -52.28 -1.39 13.28
C VAL A 34 -51.40 -2.06 12.22
N ALA A 35 -52.00 -2.58 11.15
CA ALA A 35 -51.26 -3.16 10.03
C ALA A 35 -50.33 -2.12 9.37
N LEU A 36 -50.82 -0.90 9.16
CA LEU A 36 -50.05 0.20 8.56
C LEU A 36 -48.91 0.66 9.48
N ALA A 37 -49.14 0.70 10.80
CA ALA A 37 -48.09 0.99 11.77
C ALA A 37 -47.01 -0.11 11.77
N LEU A 38 -47.42 -1.38 11.76
CA LEU A 38 -46.52 -2.53 11.73
C LEU A 38 -45.66 -2.55 10.46
N THR A 39 -46.26 -2.30 9.29
CA THR A 39 -45.51 -2.23 8.03
C THR A 39 -44.51 -1.07 8.04
N LEU A 40 -44.88 0.10 8.58
CA LEU A 40 -43.96 1.23 8.71
C LEU A 40 -42.76 0.91 9.61
N THR A 41 -43.00 0.26 10.77
CA THR A 41 -41.92 -0.16 11.67
C THR A 41 -40.99 -1.18 11.02
N PHE A 42 -41.51 -2.16 10.27
CA PHE A 42 -40.68 -3.12 9.55
C PHE A 42 -39.84 -2.44 8.47
N LEU A 43 -40.40 -1.45 7.77
CA LEU A 43 -39.71 -0.71 6.72
C LEU A 43 -38.56 0.14 7.31
N VAL A 44 -38.79 0.82 8.44
CA VAL A 44 -37.75 1.56 9.16
C VAL A 44 -36.65 0.62 9.68
N LEU A 45 -37.01 -0.54 10.24
CA LEU A 45 -36.04 -1.54 10.70
C LEU A 45 -35.20 -2.08 9.53
N ALA A 46 -35.83 -2.41 8.40
CA ALA A 46 -35.14 -2.88 7.20
C ALA A 46 -34.18 -1.82 6.64
N LEU A 47 -34.61 -0.55 6.58
CA LEU A 47 -33.74 0.56 6.17
C LEU A 47 -32.57 0.75 7.14
N SER A 48 -32.82 0.68 8.45
CA SER A 48 -31.74 0.81 9.45
C SER A 48 -30.72 -0.32 9.35
N ALA A 49 -31.17 -1.56 9.11
CA ALA A 49 -30.29 -2.71 8.90
C ALA A 49 -29.49 -2.57 7.59
N LEU A 50 -30.13 -2.13 6.50
CA LEU A 50 -29.45 -1.83 5.24
C LEU A 50 -28.39 -0.74 5.40
N SER A 51 -28.71 0.35 6.10
CA SER A 51 -27.76 1.42 6.41
C SER A 51 -26.59 0.93 7.25
N LEU A 52 -26.84 0.10 8.27
CA LEU A 52 -25.79 -0.55 9.05
C LEU A 52 -24.90 -1.45 8.17
N THR A 53 -25.47 -2.23 7.25
CA THR A 53 -24.67 -3.07 6.36
C THR A 53 -23.86 -2.28 5.33
N PHE A 54 -24.39 -1.16 4.83
CA PHE A 54 -23.71 -0.32 3.84
C PHE A 54 -22.63 0.57 4.47
N LEU A 55 -22.87 1.12 5.66
CA LEU A 55 -21.91 1.96 6.37
C LEU A 55 -20.83 1.12 7.07
N TRP A 56 -21.13 -0.14 7.40
CA TRP A 56 -20.23 -1.04 8.12
C TRP A 56 -19.63 -2.13 7.23
N SER A 57 -19.90 -2.14 5.92
CA SER A 57 -19.04 -2.90 5.02
C SER A 57 -17.71 -2.15 4.95
N PRO A 58 -16.63 -2.64 5.60
CA PRO A 58 -15.32 -2.08 5.30
C PRO A 58 -15.13 -2.44 3.83
N THR A 59 -14.95 -1.44 2.97
CA THR A 59 -14.25 -1.68 1.71
C THR A 59 -12.87 -2.14 2.13
N VAL A 60 -12.69 -3.46 2.27
CA VAL A 60 -11.41 -4.04 2.63
C VAL A 60 -10.49 -3.67 1.48
N GLY A 61 -9.57 -2.74 1.75
CA GLY A 61 -8.54 -2.35 0.79
C GLY A 61 -7.88 -3.59 0.23
N LYS A 62 -7.74 -3.64 -1.10
CA LYS A 62 -7.02 -4.74 -1.73
C LYS A 62 -5.53 -4.57 -1.42
N VAL A 63 -4.99 -5.46 -0.59
CA VAL A 63 -3.54 -5.61 -0.43
C VAL A 63 -3.04 -6.54 -1.54
N TYR A 64 -2.04 -6.12 -2.29
CA TYR A 64 -1.45 -6.93 -3.36
C TYR A 64 -0.16 -7.58 -2.87
N GLU A 65 -0.09 -8.90 -3.00
CA GLU A 65 1.09 -9.68 -2.66
C GLU A 65 1.79 -10.20 -3.93
N HIS A 66 3.11 -10.09 -3.97
CA HIS A 66 3.93 -10.61 -5.06
C HIS A 66 5.18 -11.34 -4.52
N PRO A 67 5.23 -12.68 -4.60
CA PRO A 67 6.41 -13.42 -4.19
C PRO A 67 7.55 -13.22 -5.20
N TYR A 68 8.77 -13.08 -4.69
CA TYR A 68 9.98 -12.92 -5.51
C TYR A 68 11.20 -13.62 -4.88
N LYS A 69 12.28 -13.74 -5.64
CA LYS A 69 13.57 -14.21 -5.13
C LYS A 69 14.44 -13.00 -4.75
N ALA A 70 14.64 -12.82 -3.46
CA ALA A 70 15.51 -11.80 -2.88
C ALA A 70 16.94 -12.34 -2.74
N ILE A 71 17.91 -11.45 -2.54
CA ILE A 71 19.25 -11.85 -2.11
C ILE A 71 19.62 -11.07 -0.86
N LEU A 72 20.00 -11.80 0.17
CA LEU A 72 20.52 -11.29 1.44
C LEU A 72 21.94 -11.81 1.62
N ASP A 73 22.90 -10.89 1.65
CA ASP A 73 24.32 -11.19 1.88
C ASP A 73 24.88 -12.27 0.92
N GLY A 74 24.44 -12.22 -0.33
CA GLY A 74 24.85 -13.14 -1.39
C GLY A 74 24.06 -14.46 -1.43
N VAL A 75 23.19 -14.71 -0.45
CA VAL A 75 22.33 -15.89 -0.39
C VAL A 75 20.96 -15.58 -1.00
N GLU A 76 20.53 -16.39 -1.96
CA GLU A 76 19.19 -16.27 -2.53
C GLU A 76 18.14 -16.77 -1.52
N THR A 77 17.14 -15.93 -1.23
CA THR A 77 16.09 -16.20 -0.25
C THR A 77 14.73 -15.89 -0.85
N GLU A 78 13.68 -16.52 -0.33
CA GLU A 78 12.32 -16.13 -0.70
C GLU A 78 11.97 -14.78 -0.09
N GLY A 79 11.32 -13.95 -0.89
CA GLY A 79 10.84 -12.64 -0.48
C GLY A 79 9.38 -12.43 -0.90
N LEU A 80 8.73 -11.49 -0.24
CA LEU A 80 7.35 -11.11 -0.48
C LEU A 80 7.27 -9.58 -0.57
N LEU A 81 6.72 -9.10 -1.68
CA LEU A 81 6.36 -7.70 -1.88
C LEU A 81 4.87 -7.53 -1.57
N GLU A 82 4.56 -6.67 -0.60
CA GLU A 82 3.20 -6.29 -0.23
C GLU A 82 2.95 -4.82 -0.60
N ILE A 83 1.85 -4.53 -1.29
CA ILE A 83 1.41 -3.18 -1.64
C ILE A 83 0.04 -2.92 -1.04
N ASP A 84 -0.05 -1.94 -0.15
CA ASP A 84 -1.28 -1.45 0.46
C ASP A 84 -1.59 -0.05 -0.13
N PRO A 85 -2.49 0.03 -1.15
CA PRO A 85 -2.82 1.29 -1.81
C PRO A 85 -3.52 2.28 -0.88
N ASP A 86 -4.37 1.81 0.03
CA ASP A 86 -5.14 2.67 0.93
C ASP A 86 -4.20 3.41 1.89
N LYS A 87 -3.15 2.72 2.33
CA LYS A 87 -2.13 3.30 3.21
C LYS A 87 -0.98 3.96 2.45
N HIS A 88 -0.92 3.79 1.13
CA HIS A 88 0.21 4.20 0.29
C HIS A 88 1.53 3.65 0.85
N VAL A 89 1.55 2.35 1.10
CA VAL A 89 2.69 1.64 1.69
C VAL A 89 3.11 0.47 0.79
N GLU A 90 4.41 0.32 0.61
CA GLU A 90 5.04 -0.84 -0.01
C GLU A 90 5.98 -1.50 1.00
N ILE A 91 5.93 -2.83 1.13
CA ILE A 91 6.75 -3.60 2.08
C ILE A 91 7.44 -4.72 1.34
N PHE A 92 8.77 -4.73 1.43
CA PHE A 92 9.61 -5.83 1.00
C PHE A 92 10.02 -6.66 2.22
N ARG A 93 9.55 -7.90 2.27
CA ARG A 93 9.95 -8.90 3.27
C ARG A 93 10.95 -9.86 2.66
N MET A 94 12.08 -10.05 3.33
CA MET A 94 13.15 -10.93 2.87
C MET A 94 13.71 -11.73 4.05
N GLY A 95 14.07 -13.00 3.83
CA GLY A 95 14.59 -13.86 4.89
C GLY A 95 13.50 -14.34 5.86
N ASN A 96 13.91 -15.00 6.95
CA ASN A 96 12.99 -15.57 7.93
C ASN A 96 13.63 -15.62 9.33
N GLY A 97 12.81 -15.49 10.37
CA GLY A 97 13.23 -15.59 11.76
C GLY A 97 14.29 -14.54 12.11
N SER A 98 15.48 -14.98 12.50
CA SER A 98 16.56 -14.10 12.95
C SER A 98 17.26 -13.33 11.83
N THR A 99 17.15 -13.78 10.58
CA THR A 99 17.77 -13.11 9.41
C THR A 99 16.75 -12.30 8.61
N GLU A 100 15.53 -12.14 9.14
CA GLU A 100 14.48 -11.37 8.47
C GLU A 100 14.88 -9.90 8.34
N VAL A 101 14.69 -9.37 7.13
CA VAL A 101 14.84 -7.97 6.79
C VAL A 101 13.52 -7.47 6.24
N LEU A 102 13.04 -6.34 6.77
CA LEU A 102 11.88 -5.63 6.25
C LEU A 102 12.31 -4.25 5.75
N GLU A 103 12.06 -3.96 4.48
CA GLU A 103 12.17 -2.60 3.92
C GLU A 103 10.76 -2.08 3.62
N ILE A 104 10.39 -0.96 4.24
CA ILE A 104 9.05 -0.36 4.18
C ILE A 104 9.16 1.01 3.54
N HIS A 105 8.44 1.24 2.46
CA HIS A 105 8.32 2.55 1.82
C HIS A 105 6.98 3.14 2.23
N ASP A 106 7.00 4.11 3.13
CA ASP A 106 5.83 4.84 3.61
C ASP A 106 5.75 6.18 2.85
N PHE A 107 5.02 6.17 1.73
CA PHE A 107 4.88 7.34 0.86
C PHE A 107 4.05 8.44 1.52
N LYS A 108 3.08 8.08 2.35
CA LYS A 108 2.26 9.03 3.10
C LYS A 108 3.11 9.92 4.01
N HIS A 109 4.04 9.32 4.74
CA HIS A 109 4.95 10.05 5.64
C HIS A 109 6.23 10.53 4.94
N GLY A 110 6.53 10.00 3.75
CA GLY A 110 7.74 10.33 3.00
C GLY A 110 8.99 9.76 3.65
N LEU A 111 8.89 8.53 4.17
CA LEU A 111 9.99 7.84 4.82
C LEU A 111 10.15 6.41 4.28
N THR A 112 11.38 5.96 4.19
CA THR A 112 11.70 4.52 4.08
C THR A 112 12.21 4.05 5.43
N GLY A 113 11.68 2.94 5.94
CA GLY A 113 12.18 2.25 7.12
C GLY A 113 12.80 0.91 6.74
N ILE A 114 13.90 0.54 7.38
CA ILE A 114 14.56 -0.76 7.21
C ILE A 114 14.76 -1.38 8.59
N ARG A 115 14.22 -2.56 8.82
CA ARG A 115 14.40 -3.34 10.04
C ARG A 115 15.26 -4.55 9.77
N PHE A 116 16.32 -4.72 10.55
CA PHE A 116 17.10 -5.95 10.60
C PHE A 116 16.75 -6.71 11.88
N ALA A 117 16.21 -7.93 11.75
CA ALA A 117 15.86 -8.76 12.89
C ALA A 117 17.10 -9.18 13.71
N GLU A 118 18.22 -9.44 13.04
CA GLU A 118 19.45 -9.94 13.66
C GLU A 118 20.03 -8.97 14.69
N HIS A 119 20.02 -7.67 14.38
CA HIS A 119 20.66 -6.63 15.20
C HIS A 119 19.69 -5.87 16.10
N GLN A 120 18.39 -6.12 15.97
CA GLN A 120 17.34 -5.39 16.70
C GLN A 120 17.50 -3.86 16.52
N ARG A 121 17.76 -3.42 15.28
CA ARG A 121 17.89 -2.01 14.91
C ARG A 121 16.99 -1.67 13.74
N CYS A 122 16.51 -0.43 13.73
CA CYS A 122 15.82 0.15 12.59
C CYS A 122 16.60 1.33 12.04
N TYR A 123 16.49 1.50 10.73
CA TYR A 123 17.08 2.59 9.98
C TYR A 123 16.01 3.32 9.20
N ILE A 124 16.11 4.65 9.11
CA ILE A 124 15.18 5.46 8.33
C ILE A 124 15.90 6.41 7.39
N ARG A 125 15.30 6.66 6.23
CA ARG A 125 15.70 7.73 5.32
C ARG A 125 14.48 8.44 4.78
N THR A 126 14.71 9.64 4.24
CA THR A 126 13.70 10.37 3.48
C THR A 126 13.31 9.62 2.21
N GLN A 127 12.04 9.69 1.86
CA GLN A 127 11.42 9.05 0.71
C GLN A 127 10.49 10.08 0.04
N SER A 128 10.29 9.96 -1.28
CA SER A 128 9.35 10.84 -1.97
C SER A 128 7.93 10.62 -1.44
N ARG A 129 7.24 11.71 -1.12
CA ARG A 129 5.78 11.70 -0.87
C ARG A 129 4.97 11.75 -2.15
N ASN A 130 5.59 12.29 -3.20
CA ASN A 130 4.95 12.47 -4.49
C ASN A 130 4.96 11.12 -5.20
N LEU A 131 3.83 10.44 -5.09
CA LEU A 131 3.43 9.44 -6.08
C LEU A 131 2.95 10.18 -7.33
N PRO A 132 3.08 9.58 -8.53
CA PRO A 132 2.49 10.14 -9.74
C PRO A 132 1.01 10.44 -9.50
N SER A 133 0.59 11.69 -9.66
CA SER A 133 -0.78 12.12 -9.37
C SER A 133 -1.74 11.69 -10.47
N GLU A 134 -3.00 11.42 -10.13
CA GLU A 134 -4.04 11.14 -11.13
C GLU A 134 -4.27 12.31 -12.11
N THR A 135 -3.84 13.51 -11.72
CA THR A 135 -3.98 14.73 -12.52
C THR A 135 -2.80 14.92 -13.47
N GLU A 136 -1.57 14.52 -13.14
CA GLU A 136 -0.51 14.30 -14.15
C GLU A 136 -0.92 13.23 -15.17
N LEU A 137 -1.76 12.27 -14.75
CA LEU A 137 -2.39 11.27 -15.62
C LEU A 137 -3.62 11.79 -16.41
N ARG A 138 -4.12 13.02 -16.15
CA ARG A 138 -5.32 13.60 -16.80
C ARG A 138 -5.11 15.00 -17.40
N ALA A 139 -4.07 15.73 -17.03
CA ALA A 139 -3.90 17.17 -17.32
C ALA A 139 -3.24 17.47 -18.67
N GLU A 140 -2.86 16.46 -19.45
CA GLU A 140 -2.30 16.67 -20.79
C GLU A 140 -3.20 16.17 -21.94
N ASP A 141 -4.52 16.21 -21.72
CA ASP A 141 -5.50 16.27 -22.80
C ASP A 141 -5.36 17.54 -23.66
N THR A 142 -4.51 18.51 -23.29
CA THR A 142 -4.37 19.79 -24.00
C THR A 142 -2.92 20.30 -23.95
N GLN A 143 -2.22 20.11 -25.08
CA GLN A 143 -0.97 20.74 -25.54
C GLN A 143 0.36 20.08 -25.15
N ALA A 144 1.06 19.59 -26.19
CA ALA A 144 2.43 19.08 -26.14
C ALA A 144 3.33 19.87 -27.12
N THR A 145 4.59 20.11 -26.73
CA THR A 145 5.71 20.32 -27.67
C THR A 145 7.02 19.77 -27.06
N LYS A 146 7.76 19.02 -27.89
CA LYS A 146 8.94 18.16 -27.64
C LYS A 146 10.21 18.91 -27.20
N THR A 147 11.17 18.19 -26.56
CA THR A 147 12.53 17.94 -27.14
C THR A 147 13.26 16.75 -26.49
N ASP A 148 14.11 16.13 -27.29
CA ASP A 148 15.01 14.98 -27.09
C ASP A 148 16.40 15.47 -26.60
N GLU A 149 17.14 14.68 -25.82
CA GLU A 149 18.62 14.53 -25.90
C GLU A 149 19.20 13.60 -24.80
N THR A 150 20.33 13.01 -25.19
CA THR A 150 21.10 11.86 -24.65
C THR A 150 21.92 12.13 -23.40
N ASP A 151 22.07 11.13 -22.51
CA ASP A 151 23.36 10.83 -21.85
C ASP A 151 23.39 9.43 -21.20
N ASP A 152 24.60 8.86 -21.08
CA ASP A 152 24.89 7.50 -20.64
C ASP A 152 24.64 7.28 -19.12
N LEU A 153 23.82 6.27 -18.77
CA LEU A 153 23.58 5.91 -17.37
C LEU A 153 24.50 4.75 -16.94
N LYS A 154 25.54 5.12 -16.18
CA LYS A 154 26.38 4.24 -15.38
C LYS A 154 25.48 3.57 -14.33
N VAL A 155 25.49 2.23 -14.29
CA VAL A 155 24.80 1.43 -13.26
C VAL A 155 25.31 1.85 -11.89
N GLU A 156 24.45 2.49 -11.10
CA GLU A 156 24.81 3.07 -9.80
C GLU A 156 24.88 1.98 -8.72
N ASP A 157 25.94 1.17 -8.78
CA ASP A 157 26.48 0.40 -7.64
C ASP A 157 27.20 1.32 -6.62
N SER A 158 27.11 2.65 -6.78
CA SER A 158 28.02 3.64 -6.16
C SER A 158 27.53 4.26 -4.85
N GLN A 159 26.26 4.06 -4.46
CA GLN A 159 25.70 4.69 -3.27
C GLN A 159 25.65 3.71 -2.09
N VAL A 160 26.46 4.01 -1.09
CA VAL A 160 26.50 3.28 0.18
C VAL A 160 25.63 3.99 1.20
N TRP A 161 24.81 3.23 1.94
CA TRP A 161 23.98 3.78 3.00
C TRP A 161 24.64 3.62 4.36
N VAL A 162 24.83 4.75 5.04
CA VAL A 162 25.59 4.87 6.28
C VAL A 162 24.67 5.37 7.39
N PRO A 163 24.52 4.64 8.51
CA PRO A 163 23.72 5.09 9.64
C PRO A 163 24.43 6.15 10.47
N ALA A 164 23.65 7.09 10.96
CA ALA A 164 24.02 8.06 11.97
C ALA A 164 24.38 7.34 13.28
N GLU A 165 25.30 7.94 14.04
CA GLU A 165 25.82 7.36 15.28
C GLU A 165 24.79 7.37 16.41
N GLU A 166 24.03 8.46 16.52
CA GLU A 166 23.01 8.63 17.56
C GLU A 166 21.62 8.23 17.04
N PRO A 167 20.82 7.54 17.86
CA PRO A 167 19.44 7.23 17.52
C PRO A 167 18.57 8.49 17.52
N VAL A 168 17.47 8.43 16.78
CA VAL A 168 16.47 9.48 16.73
C VAL A 168 15.79 9.64 18.09
N VAL A 169 15.91 10.83 18.66
CA VAL A 169 15.38 11.12 20.01
C VAL A 169 13.86 11.35 19.99
N ASN A 170 13.38 12.20 19.08
CA ASN A 170 11.95 12.48 18.93
C ASN A 170 11.37 11.57 17.84
N LEU A 171 10.47 10.65 18.22
CA LEU A 171 9.83 9.71 17.30
C LEU A 171 8.37 10.08 16.98
N ASP A 172 7.92 11.27 17.38
CA ASP A 172 6.52 11.70 17.23
C ASP A 172 6.11 11.79 15.76
N PHE A 173 7.04 12.11 14.87
CA PHE A 173 6.79 12.17 13.43
C PHE A 173 6.54 10.80 12.79
N LEU A 174 6.85 9.70 13.49
CA LEU A 174 6.57 8.35 13.06
C LEU A 174 5.20 7.85 13.58
N GLN A 175 4.54 8.60 14.47
CA GLN A 175 3.21 8.23 14.94
C GLN A 175 2.29 8.05 13.72
N ASP A 176 1.50 6.98 13.72
CA ASP A 176 0.64 6.55 12.62
C ASP A 176 1.34 6.08 11.32
N SER A 177 2.68 5.92 11.33
CA SER A 177 3.42 5.29 10.23
C SER A 177 3.53 3.77 10.38
N LYS A 178 3.64 3.05 9.25
CA LYS A 178 3.88 1.59 9.30
C LYS A 178 5.27 1.26 9.89
N ILE A 179 6.21 2.20 9.73
CA ILE A 179 7.56 2.12 10.29
C ILE A 179 7.50 2.05 11.82
N TRP A 180 6.67 2.88 12.46
CA TRP A 180 6.51 2.88 13.92
C TRP A 180 6.02 1.53 14.46
N GLU A 181 4.99 0.95 13.84
CA GLU A 181 4.44 -0.36 14.23
C GLU A 181 5.51 -1.46 14.24
N ILE A 182 6.42 -1.42 13.27
CA ILE A 182 7.47 -2.44 13.08
C ILE A 182 8.71 -2.14 13.95
N CYS A 183 9.01 -0.87 14.22
CA CYS A 183 10.25 -0.43 14.86
C CYS A 183 10.12 -0.04 16.34
N GLN A 184 8.91 0.01 16.91
CA GLN A 184 8.62 0.56 18.26
C GLN A 184 9.56 0.13 19.40
N ASN A 185 10.14 -1.08 19.35
CA ASN A 185 10.98 -1.63 20.42
C ASN A 185 12.48 -1.61 20.09
N MET A 186 12.90 -0.90 19.05
CA MET A 186 14.29 -0.87 18.58
C MET A 186 14.76 0.57 18.41
N PRO A 187 16.06 0.84 18.63
CA PRO A 187 16.63 2.15 18.34
C PRO A 187 16.58 2.41 16.82
N ILE A 188 16.06 3.58 16.47
CA ILE A 188 15.88 4.03 15.09
C ILE A 188 17.00 5.02 14.76
N HIS A 189 17.72 4.81 13.67
CA HIS A 189 18.82 5.70 13.24
C HIS A 189 18.54 6.25 11.84
N TRP A 190 18.94 7.49 11.58
CA TRP A 190 18.95 8.01 10.20
C TRP A 190 20.03 7.31 9.38
N ILE A 191 19.76 7.03 8.10
CA ILE A 191 20.79 6.62 7.14
C ILE A 191 20.93 7.67 6.03
N HIS A 192 22.15 7.89 5.60
CA HIS A 192 22.49 8.84 4.54
C HIS A 192 23.31 8.17 3.45
N PRO A 193 23.13 8.58 2.18
CA PRO A 193 23.98 8.10 1.09
C PRO A 193 25.38 8.70 1.23
N SER A 194 26.40 7.87 1.06
CA SER A 194 27.80 8.26 0.93
C SER A 194 28.31 7.80 -0.43
N PRO A 195 28.93 8.69 -1.23
CA PRO A 195 29.55 8.29 -2.49
C PRO A 195 30.73 7.36 -2.20
N LEU A 196 30.77 6.20 -2.87
CA LEU A 196 32.00 5.44 -2.97
C LEU A 196 32.94 6.16 -3.94
N SER A 197 34.12 6.56 -3.47
CA SER A 197 35.14 7.09 -4.36
C SER A 197 35.80 5.94 -5.14
N ASP A 198 36.13 6.14 -6.42
CA ASP A 198 36.73 5.10 -7.29
C ASP A 198 38.05 4.50 -6.74
N ALA A 199 38.65 5.10 -5.71
CA ALA A 199 39.83 4.59 -5.01
C ALA A 199 39.55 3.39 -4.09
N GLU A 200 38.29 3.14 -3.71
CA GLU A 200 37.90 2.21 -2.65
C GLU A 200 37.63 0.77 -3.13
N MET A 201 37.67 0.50 -4.44
CA MET A 201 37.62 -0.87 -4.97
C MET A 201 38.96 -1.62 -4.92
N SER A 202 40.04 -0.99 -4.47
CA SER A 202 41.41 -1.52 -4.66
C SER A 202 42.02 -2.25 -3.46
N ASN A 203 41.36 -2.37 -2.31
CA ASN A 203 41.97 -3.02 -1.14
C ASN A 203 40.97 -3.83 -0.31
N VAL A 204 40.60 -5.00 -0.81
CA VAL A 204 40.26 -6.15 0.05
C VAL A 204 40.88 -7.38 -0.59
N ASP A 205 42.09 -7.72 -0.15
CA ASP A 205 42.66 -9.06 -0.38
C ASP A 205 41.71 -10.09 0.23
N SER A 206 40.99 -10.81 -0.62
CA SER A 206 40.33 -12.07 -0.30
C SER A 206 40.63 -13.00 -1.47
N PRO A 207 41.11 -14.23 -1.21
CA PRO A 207 41.59 -15.09 -2.27
C PRO A 207 40.44 -15.38 -3.24
N ASP A 208 40.64 -14.94 -4.48
CA ASP A 208 39.75 -15.16 -5.60
C ASP A 208 39.38 -16.64 -5.69
N THR A 209 38.13 -16.94 -5.32
CA THR A 209 37.45 -18.06 -5.96
C THR A 209 36.69 -17.46 -7.12
N GLU A 210 37.37 -17.36 -8.26
CA GLU A 210 36.80 -16.98 -9.54
C GLU A 210 35.62 -17.91 -9.85
N VAL A 211 34.42 -17.49 -9.47
CA VAL A 211 33.24 -17.80 -10.29
C VAL A 211 33.10 -16.62 -11.23
N ALA A 212 33.94 -16.62 -12.26
CA ALA A 212 33.77 -15.80 -13.45
C ALA A 212 32.49 -16.23 -14.20
N GLY A 213 31.34 -16.00 -13.58
CA GLY A 213 30.07 -15.93 -14.26
C GLY A 213 30.04 -14.60 -14.99
N GLN A 214 30.48 -14.61 -16.24
CA GLN A 214 30.42 -13.48 -17.15
C GLN A 214 28.99 -12.93 -17.18
N ARG A 215 28.71 -11.92 -16.36
CA ARG A 215 27.44 -11.21 -16.37
C ARG A 215 27.45 -10.35 -17.61
N PHE A 216 26.87 -10.88 -18.69
CA PHE A 216 26.39 -10.03 -19.75
C PHE A 216 25.35 -9.09 -19.12
N ALA A 217 25.65 -7.79 -19.07
CA ALA A 217 24.59 -6.80 -19.11
C ALA A 217 23.80 -7.13 -20.39
N ARG A 218 22.59 -7.70 -20.24
CA ARG A 218 21.73 -7.83 -21.41
C ARG A 218 21.51 -6.42 -21.91
N ASP A 219 21.87 -6.20 -23.16
CA ASP A 219 21.60 -4.98 -23.88
C ASP A 219 20.10 -4.66 -23.80
N VAL A 220 19.75 -3.75 -22.89
CA VAL A 220 18.38 -3.29 -22.63
C VAL A 220 17.85 -2.50 -23.84
N ARG A 221 18.73 -2.09 -24.77
CA ARG A 221 18.35 -1.31 -25.97
C ARG A 221 17.84 -2.15 -27.14
N ASN A 222 17.96 -3.48 -27.10
CA ASN A 222 17.50 -4.34 -28.20
C ASN A 222 16.05 -4.84 -28.10
N HIS A 223 15.32 -4.44 -27.06
CA HIS A 223 13.90 -4.77 -26.95
C HIS A 223 13.08 -3.47 -27.00
N PRO A 224 12.02 -3.38 -27.82
CA PRO A 224 11.08 -2.27 -27.70
C PRO A 224 10.56 -2.20 -26.25
N ALA A 225 10.42 -0.99 -25.70
CA ALA A 225 9.85 -0.79 -24.37
C ALA A 225 8.54 -1.60 -24.26
N VAL A 226 8.41 -2.46 -23.24
CA VAL A 226 7.28 -3.40 -23.22
C VAL A 226 5.92 -2.78 -23.01
N SER A 227 5.88 -1.50 -22.67
CA SER A 227 4.67 -0.73 -22.75
C SER A 227 5.07 0.68 -23.02
N ASP A 228 5.02 1.00 -24.30
CA ASP A 228 5.01 2.36 -24.75
C ASP A 228 3.67 2.99 -24.42
N TYR A 229 3.51 3.53 -23.22
CA TYR A 229 2.36 4.37 -22.93
C TYR A 229 2.44 5.74 -23.62
N ARG A 230 3.41 6.00 -24.52
CA ARG A 230 3.34 7.14 -25.46
C ARG A 230 2.10 7.05 -26.35
N ASP A 231 1.61 5.84 -26.62
CA ASP A 231 0.32 5.64 -27.32
C ASP A 231 -0.89 6.15 -26.51
N VAL A 232 -0.74 6.32 -25.18
CA VAL A 232 -1.76 6.84 -24.24
C VAL A 232 -1.26 8.05 -23.41
N GLY A 233 -0.14 8.68 -23.82
CA GLY A 233 0.39 9.91 -23.23
C GLY A 233 0.94 9.85 -21.80
N ILE A 234 1.24 8.67 -21.23
CA ILE A 234 1.82 8.58 -19.87
C ILE A 234 3.35 8.62 -19.99
N GLU A 235 3.95 9.76 -19.65
CA GLU A 235 5.40 9.90 -19.52
C GLU A 235 5.81 9.79 -18.04
N LEU A 236 6.48 8.70 -17.70
CA LEU A 236 6.98 8.45 -16.36
C LEU A 236 8.26 9.26 -16.15
N ASP A 237 8.39 9.95 -15.01
CA ASP A 237 9.64 10.61 -14.65
C ASP A 237 10.74 9.56 -14.52
N ASN A 238 11.79 9.67 -15.36
CA ASN A 238 12.96 8.80 -15.36
C ASN A 238 13.60 8.67 -13.97
N ARG A 239 13.41 9.68 -13.10
CA ARG A 239 13.91 9.67 -11.71
C ARG A 239 13.28 8.58 -10.85
N LEU A 240 12.14 8.01 -11.24
CA LEU A 240 11.54 6.84 -10.59
C LEU A 240 12.39 5.58 -10.80
N ASP A 241 12.98 5.44 -11.99
CA ASP A 241 13.89 4.34 -12.33
C ASP A 241 15.27 4.54 -11.69
N GLU A 242 15.82 5.76 -11.78
CA GLU A 242 17.11 6.11 -11.14
C GLU A 242 17.10 5.83 -9.62
N ARG A 243 15.98 6.11 -8.95
CA ARG A 243 15.82 5.88 -7.50
C ARG A 243 15.44 4.44 -7.15
N GLY A 244 15.27 3.57 -8.14
CA GLY A 244 14.93 2.16 -7.97
C GLY A 244 13.53 1.93 -7.40
N TYR A 245 12.57 2.83 -7.67
CA TYR A 245 11.17 2.63 -7.28
C TYR A 245 10.46 1.68 -8.25
N CYS A 246 10.70 1.87 -9.54
CA CYS A 246 10.13 1.03 -10.58
C CYS A 246 11.00 1.08 -11.83
N CYS A 247 10.91 0.08 -12.70
CA CYS A 247 11.63 0.07 -13.97
C CYS A 247 10.77 0.62 -15.08
N GLN A 248 11.23 1.65 -15.78
CA GLN A 248 10.47 2.21 -16.90
C GLN A 248 10.59 1.34 -18.15
N TYR A 249 11.78 0.75 -18.37
CA TYR A 249 12.09 0.01 -19.59
C TYR A 249 12.00 -1.52 -19.44
N CYS A 250 11.69 -2.03 -18.23
CA CYS A 250 11.66 -3.47 -18.00
C CYS A 250 10.30 -4.09 -18.33
N GLN A 251 10.36 -5.24 -18.99
CA GLN A 251 9.17 -6.06 -19.28
C GLN A 251 8.70 -6.87 -18.06
N ARG A 252 9.62 -7.12 -17.12
CA ARG A 252 9.46 -7.96 -15.94
C ARG A 252 10.22 -7.30 -14.79
N GLY A 253 9.92 -7.68 -13.56
CA GLY A 253 10.68 -7.20 -12.42
C GLY A 253 12.17 -7.54 -12.60
N TYR A 254 13.04 -6.60 -12.24
CA TYR A 254 14.49 -6.80 -12.24
C TYR A 254 15.05 -6.67 -10.83
N ARG A 255 16.19 -7.30 -10.59
CA ARG A 255 16.83 -7.28 -9.28
C ARG A 255 17.66 -6.03 -9.13
N TYR A 256 17.39 -5.27 -8.08
CA TYR A 256 18.12 -4.05 -7.73
C TYR A 256 18.69 -4.21 -6.33
N CYS A 257 20.00 -4.00 -6.19
CA CYS A 257 20.75 -4.28 -4.96
C CYS A 257 21.29 -3.00 -4.35
N ARG A 258 21.25 -2.90 -3.02
CA ARG A 258 21.87 -1.83 -2.24
C ARG A 258 22.74 -2.41 -1.15
N ARG A 259 23.83 -1.71 -0.83
CA ARG A 259 24.74 -2.06 0.26
C ARG A 259 24.52 -1.13 1.44
N TYR A 260 24.26 -1.71 2.61
CA TYR A 260 24.03 -1.01 3.88
C TYR A 260 25.13 -1.37 4.85
N TYR A 261 25.81 -0.37 5.42
CA TYR A 261 26.91 -0.59 6.34
C TYR A 261 26.48 -0.34 7.78
N GLU A 262 27.07 -1.09 8.72
CA GLU A 262 26.74 -0.98 10.14
C GLU A 262 27.91 -0.38 10.92
N PRO A 263 27.64 0.50 11.91
CA PRO A 263 28.69 1.19 12.65
C PRO A 263 29.30 0.26 13.69
N LEU A 264 30.62 0.27 13.80
CA LEU A 264 31.42 -0.59 14.68
C LEU A 264 31.58 -0.07 16.10
N GLY A 265 31.31 1.21 16.37
CA GLY A 265 31.63 1.84 17.66
C GLY A 265 33.11 2.23 17.80
N GLY A 266 33.43 3.41 18.38
CA GLY A 266 34.80 4.00 18.44
C GLY A 266 34.96 5.42 17.79
N PHE A 267 36.19 5.88 17.57
CA PHE A 267 36.50 7.27 17.14
C PHE A 267 37.07 7.39 15.70
N ASN A 268 36.94 6.35 14.86
CA ASN A 268 37.54 6.38 13.53
C ASN A 268 36.61 7.07 12.52
N PRO A 269 37.15 7.82 11.54
CA PRO A 269 36.34 8.38 10.46
C PRO A 269 35.83 7.27 9.52
N TRP A 270 34.70 7.53 8.87
CA TRP A 270 34.24 6.75 7.72
C TRP A 270 35.37 6.65 6.66
N PRO A 271 35.60 5.48 6.00
CA PRO A 271 34.81 4.24 6.03
C PRO A 271 35.24 3.21 7.09
N TYR A 272 36.34 3.42 7.82
CA TYR A 272 36.90 2.44 8.77
C TYR A 272 36.05 2.19 10.01
N TYR A 273 35.07 3.08 10.25
CA TYR A 273 34.13 2.97 11.35
C TYR A 273 32.99 1.98 11.10
N TYR A 274 32.88 1.45 9.90
CA TYR A 274 31.79 0.57 9.50
C TYR A 274 32.37 -0.75 8.98
N GLN A 275 31.74 -1.88 9.32
CA GLN A 275 32.09 -3.20 8.79
C GLN A 275 30.82 -3.93 8.36
N GLY A 276 31.01 -5.03 7.62
CA GLY A 276 29.94 -5.98 7.35
C GLY A 276 28.82 -5.41 6.48
N GLY A 277 29.18 -4.68 5.43
CA GLY A 277 28.21 -4.09 4.51
C GLY A 277 27.26 -5.15 3.94
N ARG A 278 26.02 -5.16 4.43
CA ARG A 278 24.97 -6.09 4.03
C ARG A 278 24.43 -5.72 2.67
N VAL A 279 24.32 -6.72 1.80
CA VAL A 279 23.75 -6.52 0.46
C VAL A 279 22.32 -7.01 0.50
N ILE A 280 21.40 -6.07 0.30
CA ILE A 280 19.97 -6.35 0.18
C ILE A 280 19.60 -6.14 -1.28
N CYS A 281 19.06 -7.17 -1.91
CA CYS A 281 18.51 -7.07 -3.26
C CYS A 281 17.00 -7.24 -3.26
N GLN A 282 16.31 -6.20 -3.73
CA GLN A 282 14.86 -6.19 -3.93
C GLN A 282 14.51 -6.36 -5.40
N ILE A 283 13.26 -6.74 -5.65
CA ILE A 283 12.69 -6.73 -7.00
C ILE A 283 12.14 -5.33 -7.28
N VAL A 284 12.53 -4.73 -8.40
CA VAL A 284 11.96 -3.49 -8.90
C VAL A 284 11.02 -3.85 -10.04
N MET A 285 9.74 -3.58 -9.85
CA MET A 285 8.68 -3.94 -10.79
C MET A 285 8.57 -2.93 -11.93
N PRO A 286 8.01 -3.30 -13.10
CA PRO A 286 7.70 -2.33 -14.14
C PRO A 286 6.82 -1.21 -13.58
N CYS A 287 7.13 0.05 -13.90
CA CYS A 287 6.42 1.21 -13.36
C CYS A 287 4.91 1.13 -13.53
N ASN A 288 4.45 0.60 -14.65
CA ASN A 288 3.04 0.45 -14.95
C ASN A 288 2.33 -0.50 -13.98
N TRP A 289 2.96 -1.63 -13.70
CA TRP A 289 2.42 -2.64 -12.78
C TRP A 289 2.37 -2.11 -11.36
N TRP A 290 3.42 -1.38 -10.97
CA TRP A 290 3.60 -0.83 -9.64
C TRP A 290 2.62 0.32 -9.39
N ILE A 291 2.58 1.32 -10.28
CA ILE A 291 1.68 2.47 -10.19
C ILE A 291 0.22 2.02 -10.17
N ALA A 292 -0.16 1.09 -11.05
CA ALA A 292 -1.54 0.62 -11.09
C ALA A 292 -1.99 -0.01 -9.77
N ARG A 293 -1.09 -0.69 -9.04
CA ARG A 293 -1.37 -1.27 -7.72
C ARG A 293 -1.30 -0.25 -6.60
N MET A 294 -0.29 0.62 -6.59
CA MET A 294 -0.14 1.70 -5.62
C MET A 294 -1.30 2.70 -5.66
N LEU A 295 -1.87 2.94 -6.84
CA LEU A 295 -3.06 3.78 -7.04
C LEU A 295 -4.39 3.01 -6.94
N GLY A 296 -4.37 1.70 -6.60
CA GLY A 296 -5.58 0.90 -6.40
C GLY A 296 -6.43 0.67 -7.66
N ARG A 297 -5.83 0.69 -8.86
CA ARG A 297 -6.53 0.62 -10.17
C ARG A 297 -6.71 -0.80 -10.72
N VAL A 298 -6.41 -1.86 -9.95
CA VAL A 298 -6.45 -3.29 -10.38
C VAL A 298 -7.30 -4.17 -9.46
#